data_AF-A0A8H6UCS8-F1
#
_entry.id   AF-A0A8H6UCS8-F1
#
_cell.length_a   1.000
_cell.length_b   1.000
_cell.length_c   1.000
_cell.angle_alpha   90.00
_cell.angle_beta   90.00
_cell.angle_gamma   90.00
#
_symmetry.space_group_name_H-M   'P 1'
#
loop_
_entity.id
_entity.type
_entity.pdbx_description
1 polymer ?
#
loop_
_entity_poly.entity_id
_entity_poly.type
_entity_poly.pdbx_seq_one_letter_code
_entity_poly.pdbx_strand_id
1 'polypeptide(L)'
;MPPKQAKGEYIETDTGNKISRRSQIHGTQHIILGGKTVIQADAVIRGDLYRSTSSSTSTSADGNSNSKQPTTPSVSITIGRYSYISRAAILRPPSRLHRGVHTFYPLKIGDHVFVGERAVVEAASVGNHVHLCA
;
A
#
# COMPACT_ATOMS: atom_id res chain seq x y z
N MET A 1 -24.03 15.99 2.93
CA MET A 1 -22.72 16.69 2.96
C MET A 1 -21.80 15.93 3.91
N PRO A 2 -20.55 15.62 3.54
CA PRO A 2 -19.60 15.07 4.50
C PRO A 2 -19.36 16.08 5.62
N PRO A 3 -19.29 15.65 6.90
CA PRO A 3 -19.16 16.55 8.04
C PRO A 3 -17.86 17.37 7.96
N LYS A 4 -17.92 18.63 8.41
CA LYS A 4 -16.75 19.53 8.52
C LYS A 4 -15.70 18.88 9.42
N GLN A 5 -14.56 18.55 8.84
CA GLN A 5 -13.45 17.86 9.51
C GLN A 5 -12.89 18.75 10.62
N ALA A 6 -12.77 18.21 11.84
CA ALA A 6 -12.24 18.95 12.98
C ALA A 6 -10.76 19.28 12.76
N LYS A 7 -10.35 20.50 13.11
CA LYS A 7 -8.95 20.93 13.05
C LYS A 7 -8.07 19.93 13.82
N GLY A 8 -7.10 19.32 13.15
CA GLY A 8 -6.14 18.40 13.74
C GLY A 8 -6.42 16.90 13.54
N GLU A 9 -7.53 16.51 12.91
CA GLU A 9 -7.83 15.08 12.66
C GLU A 9 -6.98 14.48 11.53
N TYR A 10 -6.48 15.31 10.61
CA TYR A 10 -5.69 14.88 9.45
C TYR A 10 -4.28 15.48 9.49
N ILE A 11 -3.33 14.68 9.00
CA ILE A 11 -1.98 15.09 8.62
C ILE A 11 -2.05 15.49 7.15
N GLU A 12 -1.59 16.69 6.83
CA GLU A 12 -1.47 17.15 5.45
C GLU A 12 0.00 17.13 5.05
N THR A 13 0.32 16.52 3.91
CA THR A 13 1.67 16.56 3.32
C THR A 13 1.79 17.72 2.34
N ASP A 14 3.04 18.11 2.05
CA ASP A 14 3.42 19.07 1.00
C ASP A 14 2.82 18.74 -0.39
N THR A 15 2.72 17.44 -0.68
CA THR A 15 2.10 16.87 -1.89
C THR A 15 0.57 16.85 -1.85
N GLY A 16 -0.04 17.43 -0.82
CA GLY A 16 -1.49 17.58 -0.66
C GLY A 16 -2.22 16.31 -0.21
N ASN A 17 -1.51 15.29 0.28
CA ASN A 17 -2.17 14.10 0.84
C ASN A 17 -2.80 14.45 2.19
N LYS A 18 -4.01 13.97 2.44
CA LYS A 18 -4.73 14.12 3.71
C LYS A 18 -4.87 12.77 4.38
N ILE A 19 -4.14 12.56 5.46
CA ILE A 19 -4.03 11.26 6.13
C ILE A 19 -4.65 11.38 7.51
N SER A 20 -5.72 10.64 7.79
CA SER A 20 -6.33 10.65 9.12
C SER A 20 -5.33 10.17 10.17
N ARG A 21 -5.22 10.87 11.30
CA ARG A 21 -4.41 10.43 12.45
C ARG A 21 -4.92 9.14 13.10
N ARG A 22 -6.16 8.76 12.80
CA ARG A 22 -6.77 7.51 13.25
C ARG A 22 -6.57 6.35 12.27
N SER A 23 -5.90 6.57 11.13
CA SER A 23 -5.55 5.49 10.21
C SER A 23 -4.38 4.67 10.74
N GLN A 24 -4.32 3.39 10.35
CA GLN A 24 -3.26 2.46 10.72
C GLN A 24 -2.36 2.22 9.51
N ILE A 25 -1.18 2.84 9.52
CA ILE A 25 -0.22 2.73 8.43
C ILE A 25 1.01 1.97 8.93
N HIS A 26 1.24 0.78 8.37
CA HIS A 26 2.38 -0.06 8.70
C HIS A 26 3.42 0.00 7.58
N GLY A 27 4.70 0.00 7.93
CA GLY A 27 5.79 -0.01 6.93
C GLY A 27 5.79 1.21 6.01
N THR A 28 5.70 2.41 6.57
CA THR A 28 5.67 3.70 5.82
C THR A 28 6.81 3.84 4.81
N GLN A 29 7.99 3.30 5.11
CA GLN A 29 9.15 3.26 4.22
C GLN A 29 8.93 2.47 2.91
N HIS A 30 7.88 1.64 2.85
CA HIS A 30 7.51 0.80 1.71
C HIS A 30 6.20 1.25 1.05
N ILE A 31 5.70 2.44 1.40
CA ILE A 31 4.46 3.01 0.86
C ILE A 31 4.78 4.27 0.06
N ILE A 32 4.23 4.34 -1.15
CA ILE A 32 4.32 5.53 -2.00
C ILE A 32 2.93 6.11 -2.19
N LEU A 33 2.80 7.42 -1.93
CA LEU A 33 1.58 8.20 -2.18
C LEU A 33 1.81 9.20 -3.31
N GLY A 34 0.99 9.13 -4.36
CA GLY A 34 1.15 9.93 -5.57
C GLY A 34 0.86 11.42 -5.39
N GLY A 35 0.15 11.81 -4.34
CA GLY A 35 -0.23 13.21 -4.06
C GLY A 35 -1.75 13.43 -4.13
N LYS A 36 -2.25 14.39 -3.36
CA LYS A 36 -3.69 14.73 -3.27
C LYS A 36 -4.59 13.53 -2.94
N THR A 37 -4.03 12.52 -2.27
CA THR A 37 -4.77 11.35 -1.82
C THR A 37 -5.42 11.61 -0.46
N VAL A 38 -6.56 10.98 -0.19
CA VAL A 38 -7.25 11.09 1.10
C VAL A 38 -7.36 9.72 1.72
N ILE A 39 -6.84 9.57 2.94
CA ILE A 39 -6.93 8.34 3.74
C ILE A 39 -7.81 8.65 4.96
N GLN A 40 -8.97 8.00 5.02
CA GLN A 40 -9.94 8.16 6.09
C GLN A 40 -9.53 7.44 7.38
N ALA A 41 -10.24 7.75 8.46
CA ALA A 41 -10.04 7.11 9.76
C ALA A 41 -10.19 5.58 9.68
N ASP A 42 -9.49 4.88 10.56
CA ASP A 42 -9.58 3.41 10.71
C ASP A 42 -9.12 2.61 9.47
N ALA A 43 -8.74 3.28 8.37
CA ALA A 43 -8.17 2.63 7.20
C ALA A 43 -6.83 1.99 7.54
N VAL A 44 -6.60 0.78 7.05
CA VAL A 44 -5.40 -0.01 7.32
C VAL A 44 -4.59 -0.14 6.04
N ILE A 45 -3.33 0.26 6.07
CA ILE A 45 -2.40 0.17 4.95
C ILE A 45 -1.20 -0.67 5.37
N ARG A 46 -1.07 -1.88 4.80
CA ARG A 46 -0.06 -2.88 5.16
C ARG A 46 1.18 -2.80 4.28
N GLY A 47 1.95 -1.72 4.43
CA GLY A 47 3.25 -1.57 3.75
C GLY A 47 4.34 -2.51 4.28
N ASP A 48 4.15 -3.09 5.46
CA ASP A 48 5.00 -4.12 6.08
C ASP A 48 5.01 -5.46 5.32
N LEU A 49 3.98 -5.73 4.52
CA LEU A 49 3.85 -6.97 3.75
C LEU A 49 4.54 -6.87 2.37
N TYR A 50 5.86 -6.80 2.35
CA TYR A 50 6.64 -6.68 1.12
C TYR A 50 7.51 -7.90 0.84
N ARG A 51 7.99 -8.02 -0.39
CA ARG A 51 8.95 -9.05 -0.76
C ARG A 51 10.31 -8.72 -0.14
N SER A 52 10.69 -9.46 0.90
CA SER A 52 12.06 -9.47 1.39
C SER A 52 12.92 -10.29 0.43
N THR A 53 13.88 -9.64 -0.23
CA THR A 53 14.86 -10.26 -1.13
C THR A 53 15.79 -11.25 -0.43
N SER A 54 15.68 -11.41 0.88
CA SER A 54 16.46 -12.37 1.67
C SER A 54 15.83 -13.77 1.80
N SER A 55 14.66 -14.03 1.18
CA SER A 55 13.90 -15.29 1.36
C SER A 55 13.78 -16.15 0.09
N SER A 56 14.72 -16.04 -0.85
CA SER A 56 14.97 -17.14 -1.78
C SER A 56 15.94 -18.13 -1.14
N THR A 57 15.43 -19.06 -0.33
CA THR A 57 16.05 -20.39 -0.22
C THR A 57 15.83 -21.10 -1.55
N SER A 58 16.54 -20.66 -2.58
CA SER A 58 16.85 -21.50 -3.72
C SER A 58 17.98 -22.41 -3.26
N THR A 59 17.65 -23.66 -2.94
CA THR A 59 18.58 -24.77 -3.10
C THR A 59 18.94 -24.85 -4.58
N SER A 60 19.89 -24.02 -4.99
CA SER A 60 20.67 -24.16 -6.21
C SER A 60 22.11 -24.02 -5.76
N ALA A 61 22.71 -25.17 -5.50
CA ALA A 61 24.14 -25.32 -5.32
C ALA A 61 24.80 -24.97 -6.66
N ASP A 62 25.06 -23.69 -6.89
CA ASP A 62 26.20 -23.29 -7.68
C ASP A 62 26.61 -21.86 -7.31
N GLY A 63 27.91 -21.67 -7.18
CA GLY A 63 28.49 -20.53 -6.50
C GLY A 63 28.41 -19.22 -7.28
N ASN A 64 28.64 -18.14 -6.53
CA ASN A 64 29.13 -16.84 -6.98
C ASN A 64 28.08 -15.81 -7.44
N SER A 65 27.72 -14.88 -6.54
CA SER A 65 27.35 -13.51 -6.94
C SER A 65 27.56 -12.52 -5.78
N ASN A 66 28.77 -11.99 -5.68
CA ASN A 66 29.04 -10.75 -4.96
C ASN A 66 28.51 -9.57 -5.80
N SER A 67 27.19 -9.44 -5.91
CA SER A 67 26.56 -8.22 -6.41
C SER A 67 25.94 -7.50 -5.21
N LYS A 68 26.65 -6.50 -4.68
CA LYS A 68 26.05 -5.38 -3.94
C LYS A 68 25.07 -4.67 -4.89
N GLN A 69 23.92 -5.30 -5.12
CA GLN A 69 22.80 -4.71 -5.84
C GLN A 69 22.34 -3.52 -5.00
N PRO A 70 22.14 -2.33 -5.59
CA PRO A 70 21.67 -1.17 -4.85
C PRO A 70 20.43 -1.55 -4.03
N THR A 71 20.45 -1.22 -2.74
CA THR A 71 19.36 -1.44 -1.78
C THR A 71 18.17 -0.55 -2.16
N THR A 72 17.53 -0.84 -3.28
CA THR A 72 16.28 -0.19 -3.66
C THR A 72 15.23 -0.63 -2.64
N PRO A 73 14.53 0.31 -1.98
CA PRO A 73 13.50 -0.05 -1.03
C PRO A 73 12.43 -0.86 -1.77
N SER A 74 12.19 -2.09 -1.31
CA SER A 74 11.15 -2.95 -1.87
C SER A 74 9.80 -2.31 -1.58
N VAL A 75 9.15 -1.73 -2.61
CA VAL A 75 7.87 -1.04 -2.45
C VAL A 75 6.76 -2.07 -2.31
N SER A 76 5.96 -1.91 -1.26
CA SER A 76 4.84 -2.79 -0.93
C SER A 76 3.54 -2.30 -1.55
N ILE A 77 3.24 -1.00 -1.37
CA ILE A 77 2.00 -0.39 -1.83
C ILE A 77 2.33 0.93 -2.52
N THR A 78 1.80 1.10 -3.72
CA THR A 78 1.83 2.38 -4.45
C THR A 78 0.40 2.85 -4.65
N ILE A 79 0.09 4.07 -4.23
CA ILE A 79 -1.22 4.69 -4.41
C ILE A 79 -1.05 5.89 -5.34
N GLY A 80 -1.77 5.90 -6.45
CA GLY A 80 -1.78 7.01 -7.41
C GLY A 80 -2.43 8.27 -6.86
N ARG A 81 -2.46 9.31 -7.69
CA ARG A 81 -2.95 10.64 -7.34
C ARG A 81 -4.47 10.68 -7.24
N TYR A 82 -4.97 11.61 -6.42
CA TYR A 82 -6.42 11.87 -6.28
C TYR A 82 -7.24 10.65 -5.85
N SER A 83 -6.60 9.66 -5.24
CA SER A 83 -7.26 8.46 -4.75
C SER A 83 -7.87 8.70 -3.36
N TYR A 84 -9.03 8.11 -3.12
CA TYR A 84 -9.80 8.24 -1.89
C TYR A 84 -9.96 6.87 -1.23
N ILE A 85 -9.37 6.71 -0.05
CA ILE A 85 -9.44 5.50 0.76
C ILE A 85 -10.45 5.73 1.88
N SER A 86 -11.61 5.08 1.82
CA SER A 86 -12.70 5.25 2.77
C SER A 86 -12.40 4.65 4.15
N ARG A 87 -13.27 4.94 5.12
CA ARG A 87 -13.12 4.52 6.51
C ARG A 87 -13.03 3.00 6.60
N ALA A 88 -12.16 2.50 7.47
CA ALA A 88 -11.96 1.06 7.71
C ALA A 88 -11.60 0.23 6.45
N ALA A 89 -11.23 0.85 5.33
CA ALA A 89 -10.74 0.12 4.16
C ALA A 89 -9.36 -0.51 4.44
N ILE A 90 -9.13 -1.72 3.96
CA ILE A 90 -7.90 -2.49 4.19
C ILE A 90 -7.17 -2.64 2.87
N LEU A 91 -6.00 -2.01 2.75
CA LEU A 91 -5.08 -2.20 1.64
C LEU A 91 -4.00 -3.19 2.07
N ARG A 92 -4.10 -4.43 1.56
CA ARG A 92 -3.12 -5.48 1.81
C ARG A 92 -2.52 -5.99 0.49
N PRO A 93 -1.18 -6.02 0.36
CA PRO A 93 -0.52 -6.58 -0.80
C PRO A 93 -0.96 -8.02 -1.04
N PRO A 94 -1.21 -8.44 -2.29
CA PRO A 94 -1.58 -9.82 -2.58
C PRO A 94 -0.43 -10.77 -2.25
N SER A 95 -0.77 -11.95 -1.72
CA SER A 95 0.21 -12.99 -1.39
C SER A 95 0.00 -14.24 -2.23
N ARG A 96 1.09 -14.94 -2.55
CA ARG A 96 1.07 -16.28 -3.11
C ARG A 96 1.74 -17.24 -2.15
N LEU A 97 1.06 -18.33 -1.84
CA LEU A 97 1.61 -19.43 -1.07
C LEU A 97 2.37 -20.38 -2.01
N HIS A 98 3.65 -20.58 -1.74
CA HIS A 98 4.46 -21.58 -2.44
C HIS A 98 5.30 -22.37 -1.43
N ARG A 99 5.14 -23.70 -1.42
CA ARG A 99 5.87 -24.61 -0.52
C ARG A 99 5.84 -24.16 0.96
N GLY A 100 4.69 -23.68 1.43
CA GLY A 100 4.51 -23.22 2.82
C GLY A 100 5.00 -21.81 3.11
N VAL A 101 5.55 -21.09 2.12
CA VAL A 101 6.05 -19.71 2.29
C VAL A 101 5.12 -18.71 1.58
N HIS A 102 4.67 -17.68 2.30
CA HIS A 102 3.93 -16.55 1.72
C HIS A 102 4.87 -15.55 1.06
N THR A 103 4.74 -15.38 -0.25
CA THR A 103 5.42 -14.32 -1.00
C THR A 103 4.43 -13.21 -1.31
N PHE A 104 4.70 -11.99 -0.83
CA PHE A 104 3.89 -10.81 -1.14
C PHE A 104 4.37 -10.13 -2.42
N TYR A 105 3.43 -9.65 -3.22
CA TYR A 105 3.69 -8.87 -4.43
C TYR A 105 3.20 -7.44 -4.24
N PRO A 106 3.84 -6.44 -4.86
CA PRO A 106 3.44 -5.05 -4.71
C PRO A 106 1.98 -4.83 -5.16
N LEU A 107 1.21 -4.11 -4.35
CA LEU A 107 -0.11 -3.59 -4.70
C LEU A 107 0.05 -2.22 -5.35
N LYS A 108 -0.36 -2.10 -6.62
CA LYS A 108 -0.37 -0.83 -7.35
C LYS A 108 -1.80 -0.33 -7.51
N ILE A 109 -2.09 0.84 -7.00
CA ILE A 109 -3.36 1.53 -7.18
C ILE A 109 -3.12 2.73 -8.09
N GLY A 110 -3.93 2.85 -9.15
CA GLY A 110 -3.85 3.94 -10.12
C GLY A 110 -4.30 5.30 -9.58
N ASP A 111 -4.43 6.25 -10.50
CA ASP A 111 -4.94 7.59 -10.25
C ASP A 111 -6.49 7.58 -10.22
N HIS A 112 -7.08 8.47 -9.41
CA HIS A 112 -8.54 8.62 -9.29
C HIS A 112 -9.28 7.35 -8.86
N VAL A 113 -8.70 6.58 -7.93
CA VAL A 113 -9.35 5.38 -7.40
C VAL A 113 -10.16 5.72 -6.16
N PHE A 114 -11.41 5.27 -6.11
CA PHE A 114 -12.22 5.30 -4.90
C PHE A 114 -12.27 3.90 -4.29
N VAL A 115 -11.88 3.77 -3.03
CA VAL A 115 -11.99 2.54 -2.25
C VAL A 115 -13.10 2.70 -1.22
N GLY A 116 -14.09 1.81 -1.27
CA GLY A 116 -15.28 1.83 -0.41
C GLY A 116 -15.00 1.56 1.07
N GLU A 117 -15.96 1.94 1.91
CA GLU A 117 -15.87 1.76 3.37
C GLU A 117 -15.81 0.27 3.72
N ARG A 118 -14.88 -0.15 4.59
CA ARG A 118 -14.63 -1.57 4.94
C ARG A 118 -14.22 -2.47 3.76
N ALA A 119 -13.93 -1.92 2.58
CA ALA A 119 -13.46 -2.72 1.45
C ALA A 119 -12.07 -3.31 1.72
N VAL A 120 -11.84 -4.55 1.31
CA VAL A 120 -10.53 -5.21 1.38
C VAL A 120 -9.95 -5.31 -0.01
N VAL A 121 -8.82 -4.64 -0.24
CA VAL A 121 -8.14 -4.62 -1.53
C VAL A 121 -6.94 -5.55 -1.49
N GLU A 122 -7.04 -6.65 -2.24
CA GLU A 122 -5.97 -7.62 -2.54
C GLU A 122 -5.81 -7.76 -4.04
N ALA A 123 -5.08 -6.84 -4.65
CA ALA A 123 -4.88 -6.84 -6.09
C ALA A 123 -3.40 -6.62 -6.43
N ALA A 124 -2.94 -7.20 -7.53
CA ALA A 124 -1.62 -6.85 -8.08
C ALA A 124 -1.64 -5.42 -8.64
N SER A 125 -2.74 -5.05 -9.31
CA SER A 125 -2.93 -3.73 -9.90
C SER A 125 -4.42 -3.35 -9.88
N VAL A 126 -4.71 -2.11 -9.54
CA VAL A 126 -5.99 -1.43 -9.71
C VAL A 126 -5.77 -0.31 -10.72
N GLY A 127 -6.56 -0.30 -11.79
CA GLY A 127 -6.46 0.70 -12.85
C GLY A 127 -6.85 2.12 -12.40
N ASN A 128 -6.74 3.06 -13.32
CA ASN A 128 -7.17 4.44 -13.09
C ASN A 128 -8.70 4.56 -13.17
N HIS A 129 -9.29 5.52 -12.44
CA HIS A 129 -10.75 5.79 -12.43
C HIS A 129 -11.60 4.59 -12.00
N VAL A 130 -11.05 3.73 -11.15
CA VAL A 130 -11.76 2.56 -10.62
C VAL A 130 -12.51 2.95 -9.35
N HIS A 131 -13.75 2.50 -9.26
CA HIS A 131 -14.57 2.58 -8.07
C HIS A 131 -14.72 1.18 -7.47
N LEU A 132 -14.11 0.95 -6.31
CA LEU A 132 -14.28 -0.28 -5.54
C LEU A 132 -15.40 -0.08 -4.51
N CYS A 133 -16.54 -0.72 -4.75
CA CYS A 133 -17.65 -0.76 -3.79
C CYS A 133 -17.41 -1.83 -2.71
N ALA A 134 -18.07 -1.67 -1.56
CA ALA A 134 -18.03 -2.62 -0.45
C ALA A 134 -19.24 -3.57 -0.47
#